data_AF-X0V1S6-F1
#
_entry.id   AF-X0V1S6-F1
#
_cell.length_a   1.000
_cell.length_b   1.000
_cell.length_c   1.000
_cell.angle_alpha   90.00
_cell.angle_beta   90.00
_cell.angle_gamma   90.00
#
_symmetry.space_group_name_H-M   'P 1'
#
loop_
_entity.id
_entity.type
_entity.pdbx_description
1 polymer ?
#
loop_
_entity_poly.entity_id
_entity_poly.type
_entity_poly.pdbx_seq_one_letter_code
_entity_poly.pdbx_strand_id
1 'polypeptide(L)'
;GDVRVGGEFQWLNSLEYMFPLTADDSVKGVLFCDFGTVEENIEINAENFRVAPGFGFRVNMPALGVGAPLAFDFGFPVSSAPGDEEKVFSFYLGVLR
;
A
#
# COMPACT_ATOMS: atom_id res chain seq x y z
N GLY A 1 18.26 8.38 14.02
CA GLY A 1 17.24 7.74 13.19
C GLY A 1 17.65 6.31 13.06
N ASP A 2 16.82 5.39 13.51
CA ASP A 2 17.15 3.96 13.51
C ASP A 2 17.31 3.47 12.06
N VAL A 3 18.35 2.66 11.84
CA VAL A 3 18.66 2.12 10.52
C VAL A 3 17.87 0.82 10.35
N ARG A 4 16.97 0.79 9.36
CA ARG A 4 16.25 -0.43 8.99
C ARG A 4 17.16 -1.28 8.12
N VAL A 5 17.64 -2.40 8.67
CA VAL A 5 18.59 -3.30 7.99
C VAL A 5 17.92 -4.47 7.27
N GLY A 6 16.60 -4.66 7.48
CA GLY A 6 15.85 -5.81 6.94
C GLY A 6 15.94 -7.04 7.85
N GLY A 7 15.63 -8.22 7.30
CA GLY A 7 15.70 -9.51 8.00
C GLY A 7 15.84 -10.66 7.00
N GLU A 8 16.19 -11.86 7.48
CA GLU A 8 16.36 -13.06 6.65
C GLU A 8 15.02 -13.73 6.30
N PHE A 9 13.95 -13.41 7.03
CA PHE A 9 12.61 -13.91 6.80
C PHE A 9 11.62 -12.78 6.52
N GLN A 10 10.82 -12.95 5.46
CA GLN A 10 9.77 -12.00 5.08
C GLN A 10 8.49 -12.76 4.74
N TRP A 11 7.39 -12.35 5.36
CA TRP A 11 6.04 -12.82 5.04
C TRP A 11 5.11 -11.63 4.86
N LEU A 12 4.76 -11.33 3.61
CA LEU A 12 3.89 -10.21 3.25
C LEU A 12 2.68 -10.71 2.49
N ASN A 13 1.51 -10.20 2.84
CA ASN A 13 0.25 -10.49 2.18
C ASN A 13 -0.56 -9.20 2.05
N SER A 14 -1.45 -9.18 1.06
CA SER A 14 -2.40 -8.10 0.86
C SER A 14 -3.71 -8.68 0.37
N LEU A 15 -4.81 -8.11 0.84
CA LEU A 15 -6.15 -8.36 0.31
C LEU A 15 -6.69 -7.05 -0.25
N GLU A 16 -7.02 -7.04 -1.54
CA GLU A 16 -7.52 -5.87 -2.24
C GLU A 16 -8.89 -6.13 -2.88
N TYR A 17 -9.77 -5.13 -2.79
CA TYR A 17 -11.07 -5.10 -3.45
C TYR A 17 -11.23 -3.80 -4.24
N MET A 18 -11.29 -3.92 -5.56
CA MET A 18 -11.41 -2.79 -6.48
C MET A 18 -12.80 -2.74 -7.11
N PHE A 19 -13.39 -1.55 -7.17
CA PHE A 19 -14.72 -1.34 -7.73
C PHE A 19 -14.77 -0.04 -8.54
N PRO A 20 -15.58 0.03 -9.61
CA PRO A 20 -15.72 1.24 -10.41
C PRO A 20 -16.50 2.31 -9.62
N LEU A 21 -16.01 3.55 -9.67
CA LEU A 21 -16.72 4.72 -9.13
C LEU A 21 -17.41 5.52 -10.23
N THR A 22 -16.86 5.50 -11.45
CA THR A 22 -17.46 6.15 -12.64
C THR A 22 -17.89 5.13 -13.67
N ALA A 23 -18.92 5.46 -14.47
CA ALA A 23 -19.50 4.56 -15.47
C ALA A 23 -18.55 4.26 -16.64
N ASP A 24 -17.57 5.13 -16.86
CA ASP A 24 -16.54 5.02 -17.88
C ASP A 24 -15.23 4.41 -17.36
N ASP A 25 -15.22 3.87 -16.13
CA ASP A 25 -14.05 3.24 -15.50
C ASP A 25 -12.82 4.15 -15.34
N SER A 26 -12.99 5.46 -15.56
CA SER A 26 -11.94 6.47 -15.39
C SER A 26 -11.51 6.63 -13.94
N VAL A 27 -12.42 6.40 -12.98
CA VAL A 27 -12.12 6.41 -11.55
C VAL A 27 -12.56 5.10 -10.93
N LYS A 28 -11.64 4.42 -10.26
CA LYS A 28 -11.90 3.20 -9.49
C LYS A 28 -11.55 3.44 -8.03
N GLY A 29 -12.39 2.94 -7.14
CA GLY A 29 -12.09 2.83 -5.72
C GLY A 29 -11.40 1.52 -5.42
N VAL A 30 -10.50 1.52 -4.45
CA VAL A 30 -9.84 0.33 -3.92
C VAL A 30 -9.99 0.35 -2.41
N LEU A 31 -10.35 -0.78 -1.82
CA LEU A 31 -10.16 -1.05 -0.40
C LEU A 31 -9.08 -2.11 -0.30
N PHE A 32 -8.11 -1.92 0.58
CA PHE A 32 -7.03 -2.88 0.76
C PHE A 32 -6.76 -3.12 2.24
N CYS A 33 -6.18 -4.26 2.55
CA CYS A 33 -5.67 -4.60 3.86
C CYS A 33 -4.33 -5.31 3.67
N ASP A 34 -3.27 -4.58 3.98
CA ASP A 34 -1.90 -5.10 3.91
C ASP A 34 -1.50 -5.63 5.27
N PHE A 35 -0.87 -6.81 5.31
CA PHE A 35 -0.39 -7.37 6.55
C PHE A 35 0.83 -8.27 6.34
N GLY A 36 1.73 -8.26 7.31
CA GLY A 36 2.94 -9.06 7.22
C GLY A 36 3.96 -8.75 8.30
N THR A 37 5.04 -9.53 8.27
CA THR A 37 6.21 -9.31 9.13
C THR A 37 7.51 -9.51 8.35
N VAL A 38 8.56 -8.86 8.85
CA VAL A 38 9.95 -9.03 8.43
C VAL A 38 10.75 -9.26 9.70
N GLU A 39 11.47 -10.37 9.76
CA GLU A 39 12.12 -10.88 10.98
C GLU A 39 13.56 -11.31 10.66
N GLU A 40 14.47 -11.13 11.62
CA GLU A 40 15.88 -11.51 11.48
C GLU A 40 16.09 -13.04 11.63
N ASN A 41 15.25 -13.71 12.42
CA ASN A 41 15.23 -15.16 12.61
C ASN A 41 13.90 -15.73 12.13
N ILE A 42 13.82 -17.04 11.85
CA ILE A 42 12.58 -17.74 11.46
C ILE A 42 11.66 -17.91 12.69
N GLU A 43 11.08 -16.82 13.14
CA GLU A 43 10.10 -16.76 14.22
C GLU A 43 8.99 -15.78 13.84
N ILE A 44 7.74 -16.12 14.10
CA ILE A 44 6.61 -15.21 13.86
C ILE A 44 6.16 -14.69 15.22
N ASN A 45 6.51 -13.45 15.53
CA ASN A 45 6.05 -12.78 16.74
C ASN A 45 4.83 -11.90 16.43
N ALA A 46 3.77 -12.03 17.25
CA ALA A 46 2.57 -11.21 17.11
C ALA A 46 2.83 -9.71 17.33
N GLU A 47 3.87 -9.35 18.11
CA GLU A 47 4.25 -7.96 18.40
C GLU A 47 4.91 -7.25 17.21
N ASN A 48 5.52 -8.02 16.29
CA ASN A 48 6.16 -7.50 15.07
C ASN A 48 5.26 -7.61 13.82
N PHE A 49 4.05 -8.14 14.00
CA PHE A 49 3.11 -8.31 12.92
C PHE A 49 2.43 -6.99 12.56
N ARG A 50 2.70 -6.49 11.35
CA ARG A 50 2.21 -5.21 10.85
C ARG A 50 0.90 -5.41 10.10
N VAL A 51 -0.04 -4.50 10.31
CA VAL A 51 -1.36 -4.52 9.64
C VAL A 51 -1.75 -3.09 9.29
N ALA A 52 -2.09 -2.86 8.02
CA ALA A 52 -2.44 -1.56 7.47
C ALA A 52 -3.66 -1.70 6.54
N PRO A 53 -4.89 -1.60 7.08
CA PRO A 53 -6.07 -1.37 6.25
C PRO A 53 -6.02 0.02 5.61
N GLY A 54 -6.55 0.12 4.40
CA GLY A 54 -6.56 1.37 3.67
C GLY A 54 -7.58 1.39 2.55
N PHE A 55 -7.69 2.57 1.94
CA PHE A 55 -8.48 2.77 0.74
C PHE A 55 -7.70 3.65 -0.24
N GLY A 56 -8.02 3.51 -1.51
CA GLY A 56 -7.36 4.24 -2.57
C GLY A 56 -8.27 4.57 -3.72
N PHE A 57 -7.81 5.50 -4.55
CA PHE A 57 -8.41 5.87 -5.81
C PHE A 57 -7.42 5.58 -6.93
N ARG A 58 -7.93 5.02 -8.02
CA ARG A 58 -7.20 4.84 -9.27
C ARG A 58 -7.87 5.71 -10.31
N VAL A 59 -7.16 6.70 -10.82
CA VAL A 59 -7.67 7.65 -11.81
C VAL A 59 -6.89 7.46 -13.11
N ASN A 60 -7.61 7.08 -14.16
CA ASN A 60 -7.11 7.05 -15.52
C ASN A 60 -7.58 8.32 -16.22
N MET A 61 -6.66 9.23 -16.52
CA MET A 61 -6.95 10.47 -17.23
C MET A 61 -6.43 10.39 -18.67
N PRO A 62 -7.30 10.06 -19.65
CA PRO A 62 -6.90 10.03 -21.06
C PRO A 62 -6.65 11.43 -21.65
N ALA A 63 -7.15 12.50 -21.03
CA ALA A 63 -7.16 13.86 -21.61
C ALA A 63 -5.80 14.61 -21.60
N LEU A 64 -4.80 14.16 -20.84
CA LEU A 64 -3.51 14.87 -20.71
C LEU A 64 -2.42 14.41 -21.70
N GLY A 65 -2.75 13.61 -22.71
CA GLY A 65 -1.79 13.12 -23.72
C GLY A 65 -0.79 12.07 -23.20
N VAL A 66 -0.68 11.88 -21.89
CA VAL A 66 0.23 10.90 -21.27
C VAL A 66 -0.47 9.61 -20.83
N GLY A 67 -1.82 9.55 -20.83
CA GLY A 67 -2.58 8.34 -20.47
C GLY A 67 -2.18 7.68 -19.14
N ALA A 68 -1.53 8.45 -18.26
CA ALA A 68 -0.83 7.95 -17.09
C ALA A 68 -1.83 7.54 -16.01
N PRO A 69 -1.76 6.31 -15.47
CA PRO A 69 -2.55 5.95 -14.31
C PRO A 69 -2.03 6.71 -13.09
N LEU A 70 -2.95 7.39 -12.40
CA LEU A 70 -2.74 8.00 -11.09
C LEU A 70 -3.29 7.06 -10.03
N ALA A 71 -2.49 6.77 -9.01
CA ALA A 71 -2.94 6.04 -7.83
C ALA A 71 -2.75 6.92 -6.59
N PHE A 72 -3.79 7.01 -5.79
CA PHE A 72 -3.80 7.70 -4.50
C PHE A 72 -4.21 6.68 -3.44
N ASP A 73 -3.40 6.49 -2.41
CA ASP A 73 -3.61 5.47 -1.39
C ASP A 73 -3.53 6.09 -0.01
N PHE A 74 -4.53 5.78 0.81
CA PHE A 74 -4.63 6.15 2.22
C PHE A 74 -4.56 4.88 3.05
N GLY A 75 -3.40 4.60 3.64
CA GLY A 75 -3.15 3.43 4.48
C GLY A 75 -3.05 3.84 5.95
N PHE A 76 -3.81 3.17 6.82
CA PHE A 76 -3.81 3.45 8.25
C PHE A 76 -3.18 2.26 8.97
N PRO A 77 -1.91 2.35 9.41
CA PRO A 77 -1.30 1.27 10.17
C PRO A 77 -2.05 1.14 11.51
N VAL A 78 -2.70 -0.01 11.72
CA VAL A 78 -3.37 -0.36 12.99
C VAL A 78 -2.48 -1.20 13.90
N SER A 79 -1.43 -1.81 13.33
CA SER A 79 -0.37 -2.49 14.05
C SER A 79 0.97 -2.08 13.43
N SER A 80 1.83 -1.46 14.24
CA SER A 80 3.17 -1.00 13.86
C SER A 80 4.21 -1.47 14.90
N ALA A 81 5.43 -1.75 14.44
CA ALA A 81 6.53 -2.20 15.28
C ALA A 81 7.43 -1.01 15.71
N PRO A 82 8.19 -1.13 16.82
CA PRO A 82 9.12 -0.08 17.23
C PRO A 82 10.12 0.27 16.11
N GLY A 83 10.20 1.56 15.75
CA GLY A 83 11.09 2.05 14.70
C GLY A 83 10.45 2.12 13.29
N ASP A 84 9.19 1.72 13.15
CA ASP A 84 8.43 1.93 11.91
C ASP A 84 8.12 3.43 11.69
N GLU A 85 8.12 3.84 10.43
CA GLU A 85 7.69 5.18 10.02
C GLU A 85 6.34 5.09 9.34
N GLU A 86 5.35 5.72 9.96
CA GLU A 86 3.97 5.70 9.48
C GLU A 86 3.77 6.70 8.36
N LYS A 87 3.33 6.22 7.20
CA LYS A 87 2.97 7.05 6.05
C LYS A 87 1.51 6.81 5.69
N VAL A 88 0.67 7.76 6.09
CA VAL A 88 -0.78 7.65 5.91
C VAL A 88 -1.21 7.85 4.46
N PHE A 89 -0.48 8.66 3.69
CA PHE A 89 -0.82 8.95 2.30
C PHE A 89 0.34 8.69 1.35
N SER A 90 0.06 7.95 0.27
CA SER A 90 0.99 7.68 -0.81
C SER A 90 0.31 7.97 -2.15
N PHE A 91 1.09 8.44 -3.12
CA PHE A 91 0.61 8.62 -4.48
C PHE A 91 1.64 8.13 -5.50
N TYR A 92 1.14 7.63 -6.62
CA TYR A 92 1.96 7.15 -7.73
C TYR A 92 1.44 7.75 -9.05
N LEU A 93 2.38 8.24 -9.86
CA LEU A 93 2.15 8.68 -11.22
C LEU A 93 2.92 7.75 -12.17
N GLY A 94 2.21 6.95 -12.94
CA GLY A 94 2.83 6.11 -13.96
C GLY A 94 3.23 6.94 -15.18
N VAL A 95 4.52 7.13 -15.43
CA VAL A 95 4.98 7.73 -16.69
C VAL A 95 5.02 6.63 -17.75
N LEU A 96 4.07 6.65 -18.68
CA LEU A 96 4.14 5.85 -19.91
C LEU A 96 5.20 6.49 -20.82
N ARG A 97 6.25 5.74 -21.16
CA ARG A 97 7.32 6.17 -22.08
C ARG A 97 7.07 5.62 -23.48
#